data_AF-A0A1U7J463-F1
#
_entry.id   AF-A0A1U7J463-F1
#
_cell.length_a   1.000
_cell.length_b   1.000
_cell.length_c   1.000
_cell.angle_alpha   90.00
_cell.angle_beta   90.00
_cell.angle_gamma   90.00
#
_symmetry.space_group_name_H-M   'P 1'
#
loop_
_entity.id
_entity.type
_entity.pdbx_description
1 polymer ?
#
loop_
_entity_poly.entity_id
_entity_poly.type
_entity_poly.pdbx_seq_one_letter_code
_entity_poly.pdbx_strand_id
1 'polypeptide(L)'
;MERYWKVLRLFWGTAIAAELEYRLNFLVTALISLGGLVGSLFGLFLFYRTGYEFAGWSWEAALLVLGLFTVLQGFAATVLIPNLNKIVSQVQQGTLDFVLLKPISSQFWLSTRVISPWGLPDVLFGLVMIGYGGTRLGLGWADYALAILPLLFGALTLYSLWFMLGATSIWFVKIYNVTEVLRGLLEAGRFPIAAYPVAYRAFFTFVVPVAFLTTVPAQTMLNQGGRGWLLASALLAAVLMVVANRFWRFALRFYTSASS
;
A
#
# COMPACT_ATOMS: atom_id res chain seq x y z
N MET A 1 1.50 11.33 23.56
CA MET A 1 2.36 11.08 22.39
C MET A 1 3.58 10.23 22.73
N GLU A 2 4.38 10.58 23.75
CA GLU A 2 5.60 9.81 24.11
C GLU A 2 5.38 8.33 24.37
N ARG A 3 4.27 7.96 25.02
CA ARG A 3 3.92 6.55 25.28
C ARG A 3 3.79 5.73 24.00
N TYR A 4 3.11 6.25 22.99
CA TYR A 4 2.90 5.56 21.72
C TYR A 4 4.22 5.36 20.96
N TRP A 5 5.10 6.37 20.99
CA TRP A 5 6.41 6.27 20.37
C TRP A 5 7.33 5.25 21.06
N LYS A 6 7.32 5.22 22.40
CA LYS A 6 8.06 4.21 23.18
C LYS A 6 7.57 2.79 22.84
N VAL A 7 6.25 2.59 22.76
CA VAL A 7 5.65 1.30 22.37
C VAL A 7 6.05 0.91 20.95
N LEU A 8 6.00 1.84 19.99
CA LEU A 8 6.35 1.58 18.60
C LEU A 8 7.83 1.17 18.45
N ARG A 9 8.75 1.84 19.15
CA ARG A 9 10.17 1.45 19.19
C ARG A 9 10.37 0.04 19.72
N LEU A 10 9.67 -0.33 20.79
CA LEU A 10 9.75 -1.69 21.35
C LEU A 10 9.17 -2.74 20.39
N PHE A 11 8.01 -2.45 19.77
CA PHE A 11 7.40 -3.34 18.79
C PHE A 11 8.32 -3.59 17.60
N TRP A 12 8.88 -2.53 17.02
CA TRP A 12 9.72 -2.66 15.84
C TRP A 12 11.09 -3.22 16.16
N GLY A 13 11.68 -2.87 17.30
CA GLY A 13 12.94 -3.48 17.76
C GLY A 13 12.83 -5.00 17.91
N THR A 14 11.76 -5.47 18.56
CA THR A 14 11.51 -6.91 18.72
C THR A 14 11.18 -7.61 17.40
N ALA A 15 10.40 -6.98 16.53
CA ALA A 15 10.07 -7.54 15.22
C ALA A 15 11.30 -7.66 14.32
N ILE A 16 12.10 -6.60 14.21
CA ILE A 16 13.33 -6.62 13.40
C ILE A 16 14.32 -7.65 13.93
N ALA A 17 14.50 -7.76 15.25
CA ALA A 17 15.38 -8.76 15.83
C ALA A 17 14.96 -10.20 15.46
N ALA A 18 13.66 -10.50 15.47
CA ALA A 18 13.14 -11.80 15.05
C ALA A 18 13.32 -12.06 13.55
N GLU A 19 13.10 -11.04 12.71
CA GLU A 19 13.23 -11.18 11.25
C GLU A 19 14.70 -11.33 10.79
N LEU A 20 15.65 -10.72 11.52
CA LEU A 20 17.08 -10.82 11.23
C LEU A 20 17.68 -12.21 11.51
N GLU A 21 16.94 -13.09 12.20
CA GLU A 21 17.30 -14.50 12.34
C GLU A 21 17.22 -15.23 11.00
N TYR A 22 16.27 -14.86 10.14
CA TYR A 22 15.97 -15.53 8.86
C TYR A 22 16.61 -14.82 7.65
N ARG A 23 17.91 -14.53 7.72
CA ARG A 23 18.64 -13.76 6.67
C ARG A 23 18.51 -14.34 5.26
N LEU A 24 18.45 -15.66 5.13
CA LEU A 24 18.28 -16.32 3.82
C LEU A 24 16.93 -16.00 3.21
N ASN A 25 15.88 -15.91 4.02
CA ASN A 25 14.59 -15.52 3.51
C ASN A 25 14.75 -14.14 2.84
N PHE A 26 15.55 -13.19 3.38
CA PHE A 26 15.67 -11.80 2.83
C PHE A 26 16.17 -11.82 1.40
N LEU A 27 17.16 -12.67 1.13
CA LEU A 27 17.69 -12.88 -0.22
C LEU A 27 16.63 -13.49 -1.13
N VAL A 28 15.88 -14.48 -0.67
CA VAL A 28 14.80 -15.10 -1.45
C VAL A 28 13.71 -14.08 -1.80
N THR A 29 13.27 -13.27 -0.84
CA THR A 29 12.27 -12.23 -1.10
C THR A 29 12.81 -11.15 -2.04
N ALA A 30 14.07 -10.73 -1.90
CA ALA A 30 14.69 -9.80 -2.83
C ALA A 30 14.73 -10.35 -4.27
N LEU A 31 15.00 -11.65 -4.44
CA LEU A 31 14.93 -12.31 -5.75
C LEU A 31 13.50 -12.37 -6.31
N ILE A 32 12.50 -12.64 -5.47
CA ILE A 32 11.09 -12.62 -5.87
C ILE A 32 10.68 -11.21 -6.30
N SER A 33 11.03 -10.18 -5.52
CA SER A 33 10.83 -8.76 -5.84
C SER A 33 11.49 -8.40 -7.18
N LEU A 34 12.72 -8.84 -7.40
CA LEU A 34 13.43 -8.61 -8.67
C LEU A 34 12.71 -9.27 -9.85
N GLY A 35 12.25 -10.52 -9.69
CA GLY A 35 11.46 -11.22 -10.71
C GLY A 35 10.14 -10.50 -11.02
N GLY A 36 9.43 -10.04 -9.98
CA GLY A 36 8.19 -9.27 -10.13
C GLY A 36 8.42 -7.92 -10.81
N LEU A 37 9.52 -7.24 -10.50
CA LEU A 37 9.96 -6.00 -11.14
C LEU A 37 10.24 -6.21 -12.62
N VAL A 38 11.05 -7.22 -12.96
CA VAL A 38 11.38 -7.59 -14.35
C VAL A 38 10.12 -7.93 -15.13
N GLY A 39 9.21 -8.72 -14.54
CA GLY A 39 7.92 -9.04 -15.16
C GLY A 39 7.06 -7.80 -15.40
N SER A 40 7.02 -6.85 -14.46
CA SER A 40 6.26 -5.61 -14.61
C SER A 40 6.87 -4.66 -15.64
N LEU A 41 8.19 -4.52 -15.65
CA LEU A 41 8.93 -3.76 -16.65
C LEU A 41 8.75 -4.36 -18.05
N PHE A 42 8.82 -5.69 -18.16
CA PHE A 42 8.55 -6.40 -19.40
C PHE A 42 7.12 -6.17 -19.88
N GLY A 43 6.13 -6.28 -18.97
CA GLY A 43 4.73 -5.97 -19.28
C GLY A 43 4.54 -4.55 -19.79
N LEU A 44 5.15 -3.56 -19.13
CA LEU A 44 5.12 -2.16 -19.58
C LEU A 44 5.81 -1.99 -20.94
N PHE A 45 6.97 -2.62 -21.14
CA PHE A 45 7.73 -2.58 -22.40
C PHE A 45 6.91 -3.10 -23.58
N LEU A 46 6.10 -4.15 -23.38
CA LEU A 46 5.26 -4.70 -24.45
C LEU A 46 4.24 -3.70 -25.00
N PHE A 47 3.79 -2.72 -24.21
CA PHE A 47 2.92 -1.64 -24.71
C PHE A 47 3.69 -0.64 -25.57
N TYR A 48 4.88 -0.23 -25.13
CA TYR A 48 5.64 0.85 -25.77
C TYR A 48 6.49 0.39 -26.96
N ARG A 49 6.78 -0.91 -27.09
CA ARG A 49 7.65 -1.44 -28.15
C ARG A 49 7.16 -1.15 -29.58
N THR A 50 5.86 -0.97 -29.78
CA THR A 50 5.26 -0.71 -31.10
C THR A 50 5.08 0.79 -31.39
N GLY A 51 5.66 1.67 -30.57
CA GLY A 51 5.48 3.12 -30.67
C GLY A 51 4.12 3.62 -30.16
N TYR A 52 3.38 2.76 -29.44
CA TYR A 52 2.16 3.16 -28.76
C TYR A 52 2.50 3.85 -27.43
N GLU A 53 1.87 4.99 -27.16
CA GLU A 53 1.98 5.70 -25.89
C GLU A 53 0.60 5.84 -25.26
N PHE A 54 0.50 5.64 -23.95
CA PHE A 54 -0.72 5.99 -23.24
C PHE A 54 -0.91 7.50 -23.29
N ALA A 55 -2.15 7.97 -23.41
CA ALA A 55 -2.46 9.38 -23.58
C ALA A 55 -1.86 10.25 -22.45
N GLY A 56 -0.84 11.06 -22.79
CA GLY A 56 -0.13 11.94 -21.85
C GLY A 56 1.00 11.27 -21.05
N TRP A 57 1.36 10.02 -21.35
CA TRP A 57 2.38 9.27 -20.63
C TRP A 57 3.43 8.72 -21.59
N SER A 58 4.59 9.38 -21.64
CA SER A 58 5.79 8.81 -22.26
C SER A 58 6.24 7.55 -21.49
N TRP A 59 7.17 6.80 -22.08
CA TRP A 59 7.80 5.65 -21.43
C TRP A 59 8.32 5.99 -20.03
N GLU A 60 9.07 7.09 -19.91
CA GLU A 60 9.66 7.56 -18.65
C GLU A 60 8.60 7.96 -17.64
N ALA A 61 7.52 8.60 -18.08
CA ALA A 61 6.40 8.97 -17.21
C ALA A 61 5.67 7.73 -16.68
N ALA A 62 5.52 6.68 -17.51
CA ALA A 62 4.95 5.42 -17.07
C ALA A 62 5.89 4.64 -16.13
N LEU A 63 7.21 4.77 -16.28
CA LEU A 63 8.18 4.24 -15.32
C LEU A 63 8.03 4.89 -13.93
N LEU A 64 7.67 6.17 -13.85
CA LEU A 64 7.36 6.81 -12.56
C LEU A 64 6.16 6.15 -11.88
N VAL A 65 5.08 5.89 -12.63
CA VAL A 65 3.88 5.21 -12.09
C VAL A 65 4.23 3.82 -11.58
N LEU A 66 4.96 3.05 -12.38
CA LEU A 66 5.39 1.71 -12.00
C LEU A 66 6.34 1.76 -10.79
N GLY A 67 7.27 2.71 -10.74
CA GLY A 67 8.15 2.89 -9.59
C GLY A 67 7.40 3.25 -8.30
N LEU A 68 6.42 4.15 -8.38
CA LEU A 68 5.54 4.52 -7.25
C LEU A 68 4.69 3.33 -6.79
N PHE A 69 4.18 2.53 -7.73
CA PHE A 69 3.50 1.28 -7.43
C PHE A 69 4.41 0.34 -6.63
N THR A 70 5.64 0.10 -7.11
CA THR A 70 6.61 -0.78 -6.44
C THR A 70 6.98 -0.26 -5.05
N VAL A 71 7.14 1.05 -4.87
CA VAL A 71 7.35 1.65 -3.53
C VAL A 71 6.16 1.37 -2.60
N LEU A 72 4.92 1.54 -3.07
CA LEU A 72 3.74 1.27 -2.27
C LEU A 72 3.57 -0.21 -1.96
N GLN A 73 3.92 -1.09 -2.89
CA GLN A 73 3.95 -2.53 -2.65
C GLN A 73 4.96 -2.90 -1.56
N GLY A 74 6.17 -2.34 -1.62
CA GLY A 74 7.18 -2.51 -0.59
C GLY A 74 6.73 -1.98 0.77
N PHE A 75 6.13 -0.79 0.81
CA PHE A 75 5.50 -0.25 2.03
C PHE A 75 4.42 -1.19 2.59
N ALA A 76 3.56 -1.71 1.72
CA ALA A 76 2.51 -2.65 2.13
C ALA A 76 3.11 -3.95 2.68
N ALA A 77 4.13 -4.52 2.03
CA ALA A 77 4.81 -5.75 2.48
C ALA A 77 5.58 -5.56 3.80
N THR A 78 6.10 -4.36 4.04
CA THR A 78 6.85 -4.04 5.25
C THR A 78 5.95 -3.73 6.45
N VAL A 79 4.89 -2.95 6.24
CA VAL A 79 4.07 -2.42 7.35
C VAL A 79 2.67 -3.01 7.37
N LEU A 80 1.98 -3.06 6.24
CA LEU A 80 0.54 -3.33 6.22
C LEU A 80 0.22 -4.83 6.31
N ILE A 81 0.70 -5.59 5.34
CA ILE A 81 0.37 -7.00 5.13
C ILE A 81 0.65 -7.86 6.38
N PRO A 82 1.83 -7.78 7.04
CA PRO A 82 2.11 -8.62 8.20
C PRO A 82 1.16 -8.38 9.37
N ASN A 83 0.81 -7.11 9.60
CA ASN A 83 -0.06 -6.69 10.68
C ASN A 83 -1.51 -7.10 10.43
N LEU A 84 -1.97 -6.93 9.19
CA LEU A 84 -3.35 -7.19 8.82
C LEU A 84 -3.65 -8.69 8.70
N ASN A 85 -2.69 -9.48 8.23
CA ASN A 85 -2.78 -10.95 8.32
C ASN A 85 -2.87 -11.43 9.77
N LYS A 86 -2.23 -10.73 10.71
CA LYS A 86 -2.35 -11.04 12.15
C LYS A 86 -3.73 -10.74 12.72
N ILE A 87 -4.46 -9.75 12.20
CA ILE A 87 -5.85 -9.52 12.61
C ILE A 87 -6.67 -10.77 12.33
N VAL A 88 -6.58 -11.30 11.11
CA VAL A 88 -7.31 -12.50 10.68
C VAL A 88 -6.96 -13.69 11.58
N SER A 89 -5.67 -13.93 11.83
CA SER A 89 -5.25 -15.03 12.71
C SER A 89 -5.72 -14.84 14.15
N GLN A 90 -5.68 -13.63 14.68
CA GLN A 90 -6.09 -13.34 16.06
C GLN A 90 -7.60 -13.51 16.26
N VAL A 91 -8.41 -13.16 15.25
CA VAL A 91 -9.84 -13.41 15.28
C VAL A 91 -10.12 -14.91 15.22
N GLN A 92 -9.50 -15.64 14.27
CA GLN A 92 -9.69 -17.09 14.13
C GLN A 92 -9.27 -17.88 15.38
N GLN A 93 -8.20 -17.44 16.05
CA GLN A 93 -7.68 -18.10 17.25
C GLN A 93 -8.31 -17.60 18.56
N GLY A 94 -9.22 -16.61 18.52
CA GLY A 94 -9.80 -15.98 19.71
C GLY A 94 -8.79 -15.19 20.56
N THR A 95 -7.60 -14.88 20.02
CA THR A 95 -6.54 -14.16 20.76
C THR A 95 -6.65 -12.63 20.62
N LEU A 96 -7.63 -12.13 19.87
CA LEU A 96 -7.93 -10.71 19.78
C LEU A 96 -8.32 -10.13 21.16
N ASP A 97 -8.87 -10.94 22.06
CA ASP A 97 -9.23 -10.58 23.45
C ASP A 97 -8.05 -9.92 24.18
N PHE A 98 -6.85 -10.50 24.05
CA PHE A 98 -5.63 -9.99 24.67
C PHE A 98 -5.21 -8.62 24.14
N VAL A 99 -5.57 -8.29 22.89
CA VAL A 99 -5.32 -6.98 22.29
C VAL A 99 -6.32 -5.96 22.83
N LEU A 100 -7.60 -6.33 22.93
CA LEU A 100 -8.67 -5.45 23.42
C LEU A 100 -8.49 -5.08 24.91
N LEU A 101 -7.88 -5.95 25.70
CA LEU A 101 -7.55 -5.69 27.11
C LEU A 101 -6.38 -4.70 27.29
N LYS A 102 -5.61 -4.38 26.24
CA LYS A 102 -4.49 -3.44 26.39
C LYS A 102 -5.01 -2.01 26.51
N PRO A 103 -4.44 -1.19 27.40
CA PRO A 103 -4.83 0.21 27.59
C PRO A 103 -4.25 1.14 26.51
N ILE A 104 -4.37 0.75 25.24
CA ILE A 104 -4.05 1.53 24.04
C ILE A 104 -5.08 1.23 22.93
N SER A 105 -5.17 2.09 21.92
CA SER A 105 -6.07 1.84 20.78
C SER A 105 -5.77 0.49 20.11
N SER A 106 -6.78 -0.38 20.02
CA SER A 106 -6.65 -1.70 19.38
C SER A 106 -6.33 -1.58 17.91
N GLN A 107 -6.92 -0.62 17.19
CA GLN A 107 -6.56 -0.34 15.79
C GLN A 107 -5.08 0.04 15.67
N PHE A 108 -4.56 0.89 16.55
CA PHE A 108 -3.13 1.24 16.53
C PHE A 108 -2.25 0.02 16.79
N TRP A 109 -2.59 -0.76 17.82
CA TRP A 109 -1.84 -1.97 18.18
C TRP A 109 -1.78 -2.93 17.00
N LEU A 110 -2.94 -3.25 16.42
CA LEU A 110 -3.05 -4.18 15.29
C LEU A 110 -2.31 -3.69 14.05
N SER A 111 -2.27 -2.38 13.83
CA SER A 111 -1.68 -1.79 12.62
C SER A 111 -0.15 -1.61 12.69
N THR A 112 0.45 -1.66 13.88
CA THR A 112 1.87 -1.27 14.07
C THR A 112 2.69 -2.31 14.81
N ARG A 113 2.10 -3.47 15.15
CA ARG A 113 2.72 -4.48 16.02
C ARG A 113 3.98 -5.10 15.43
N VAL A 114 4.00 -5.32 14.12
CA VAL A 114 5.04 -6.01 13.37
C VAL A 114 5.56 -5.06 12.30
N ILE A 115 6.87 -5.11 12.05
CA ILE A 115 7.45 -4.56 10.85
C ILE A 115 8.34 -5.64 10.23
N SER A 116 8.29 -5.71 8.91
CA SER A 116 8.89 -6.76 8.12
C SER A 116 9.90 -6.13 7.16
N PRO A 117 11.20 -6.46 7.25
CA PRO A 117 12.18 -5.98 6.27
C PRO A 117 11.95 -6.51 4.85
N TRP A 118 11.01 -7.45 4.67
CA TRP A 118 10.71 -8.17 3.45
C TRP A 118 10.34 -7.28 2.26
N GLY A 119 9.69 -6.14 2.50
CA GLY A 119 9.30 -5.18 1.46
C GLY A 119 10.37 -4.14 1.09
N LEU A 120 11.51 -4.09 1.80
CA LEU A 120 12.56 -3.11 1.53
C LEU A 120 13.18 -3.22 0.13
N PRO A 121 13.38 -4.43 -0.46
CA PRO A 121 13.85 -4.55 -1.84
C PRO A 121 12.93 -3.84 -2.84
N ASP A 122 11.60 -4.00 -2.71
CA ASP A 122 10.63 -3.32 -3.58
C ASP A 122 10.69 -1.80 -3.43
N VAL A 123 10.82 -1.28 -2.20
CA VAL A 123 11.02 0.16 -1.96
C VAL A 123 12.28 0.65 -2.67
N LEU A 124 13.39 -0.07 -2.54
CA LEU A 124 14.65 0.30 -3.18
C LEU A 124 14.52 0.29 -4.71
N PHE A 125 13.99 -0.78 -5.28
CA PHE A 125 13.80 -0.90 -6.73
C PHE A 125 12.87 0.17 -7.28
N GLY A 126 11.75 0.44 -6.60
CA GLY A 126 10.83 1.49 -6.96
C GLY A 126 11.48 2.87 -6.94
N LEU A 127 12.27 3.19 -5.91
CA LEU A 127 13.03 4.45 -5.82
C LEU A 127 14.06 4.59 -6.96
N VAL A 128 14.79 3.52 -7.30
CA VAL A 128 15.73 3.51 -8.43
C VAL A 128 15.01 3.80 -9.74
N MET A 129 13.84 3.20 -9.96
CA MET A 129 13.03 3.46 -11.16
C MET A 129 12.51 4.90 -11.21
N ILE A 130 12.02 5.44 -10.09
CA ILE A 130 11.55 6.83 -10.01
C ILE A 130 12.72 7.78 -10.31
N GLY A 131 13.90 7.55 -9.73
CA GLY A 131 15.10 8.35 -10.01
C GLY A 131 15.55 8.26 -11.47
N TYR A 132 15.54 7.07 -12.06
CA TYR A 132 15.89 6.89 -13.47
C TYR A 132 14.90 7.58 -14.41
N GLY A 133 13.59 7.36 -14.22
CA GLY A 133 12.56 8.01 -15.04
C GLY A 133 12.57 9.53 -14.87
N GLY A 134 12.69 10.01 -13.64
CA GLY A 134 12.67 11.44 -13.34
C GLY A 134 13.91 12.18 -13.85
N THR A 135 15.10 11.57 -13.81
CA THR A 135 16.31 12.17 -14.42
C THR A 135 16.20 12.27 -15.94
N ARG A 136 15.60 11.29 -16.61
CA ARG A 136 15.33 11.34 -18.06
C ARG A 136 14.31 12.41 -18.44
N LEU A 137 13.34 12.66 -17.56
CA LEU A 137 12.33 13.70 -17.72
C LEU A 137 12.79 15.10 -17.28
N GLY A 138 14.00 15.22 -16.71
CA GLY A 138 14.53 16.49 -16.22
C GLY A 138 13.84 17.01 -14.95
N LEU A 139 13.26 16.12 -14.13
CA LEU A 139 12.60 16.50 -12.88
C LEU A 139 13.59 17.06 -11.85
N GLY A 140 13.23 18.18 -11.23
CA GLY A 140 13.99 18.80 -10.15
C GLY A 140 13.62 18.25 -8.78
N TRP A 141 14.42 18.56 -7.75
CA TRP A 141 14.15 18.13 -6.37
C TRP A 141 12.78 18.59 -5.84
N ALA A 142 12.27 19.73 -6.31
CA ALA A 142 10.96 20.24 -5.95
C ALA A 142 9.83 19.31 -6.41
N ASP A 143 9.94 18.70 -7.59
CA ASP A 143 8.92 17.82 -8.15
C ASP A 143 8.78 16.53 -7.32
N TYR A 144 9.91 15.96 -6.90
CA TYR A 144 9.91 14.82 -5.97
C TYR A 144 9.31 15.20 -4.60
N ALA A 145 9.64 16.38 -4.08
CA ALA A 145 9.12 16.84 -2.79
C ALA A 145 7.60 17.04 -2.81
N LEU A 146 7.06 17.57 -3.92
CA LEU A 146 5.62 17.75 -4.10
C LEU A 146 4.86 16.42 -4.13
N ALA A 147 5.50 15.36 -4.61
CA ALA A 147 4.89 14.02 -4.72
C ALA A 147 4.80 13.26 -3.39
N ILE A 148 5.58 13.66 -2.38
CA ILE A 148 5.58 13.02 -1.05
C ILE A 148 4.18 13.07 -0.44
N LEU A 149 3.52 14.23 -0.51
CA LEU A 149 2.21 14.43 0.10
C LEU A 149 1.11 13.54 -0.50
N PRO A 150 0.87 13.52 -1.83
CA PRO A 150 -0.09 12.60 -2.43
C PRO A 150 0.32 11.13 -2.27
N LEU A 151 1.62 10.80 -2.24
CA LEU A 151 2.08 9.43 -1.95
C LEU A 151 1.70 9.00 -0.53
N LEU A 152 1.82 9.89 0.46
CA LEU A 152 1.36 9.63 1.84
C LEU A 152 -0.16 9.43 1.89
N PHE A 153 -0.94 10.24 1.17
CA PHE A 153 -2.39 10.04 1.06
C PHE A 153 -2.74 8.71 0.38
N GLY A 154 -1.97 8.31 -0.64
CA GLY A 154 -2.08 6.99 -1.26
C GLY A 154 -1.80 5.87 -0.24
N ALA A 155 -0.73 5.96 0.53
CA ALA A 155 -0.40 5.00 1.58
C ALA A 155 -1.49 4.89 2.67
N LEU A 156 -2.09 6.01 3.08
CA LEU A 156 -3.22 6.04 4.04
C LEU A 156 -4.51 5.45 3.45
N THR A 157 -4.78 5.71 2.17
CA THR A 157 -5.89 5.12 1.42
C THR A 157 -5.73 3.61 1.37
N LEU A 158 -4.55 3.13 0.98
CA LEU A 158 -4.20 1.72 0.93
C LEU A 158 -4.35 1.06 2.31
N TYR A 159 -3.79 1.68 3.36
CA TYR A 159 -3.97 1.23 4.74
C TYR A 159 -5.46 1.06 5.09
N SER A 160 -6.28 2.06 4.79
CA SER A 160 -7.70 2.08 5.17
C SER A 160 -8.48 0.95 4.50
N LEU A 161 -8.26 0.74 3.19
CA LEU A 161 -8.88 -0.36 2.44
C LEU A 161 -8.52 -1.72 3.04
N TRP A 162 -7.23 -1.93 3.26
CA TRP A 162 -6.69 -3.21 3.73
C TRP A 162 -7.09 -3.48 5.18
N PHE A 163 -7.14 -2.45 6.03
CA PHE A 163 -7.60 -2.57 7.42
C PHE A 163 -9.09 -2.88 7.51
N MET A 164 -9.94 -2.26 6.68
CA MET A 164 -11.37 -2.61 6.60
C MET A 164 -11.57 -4.06 6.17
N LEU A 165 -10.80 -4.56 5.19
CA LEU A 165 -10.84 -5.98 4.84
C LEU A 165 -10.39 -6.88 5.99
N GLY A 166 -9.30 -6.54 6.67
CA GLY A 166 -8.87 -7.28 7.86
C GLY A 166 -9.96 -7.31 8.94
N ALA A 167 -10.66 -6.20 9.16
CA ALA A 167 -11.76 -6.09 10.11
C ALA A 167 -12.98 -6.95 9.74
N THR A 168 -13.19 -7.26 8.45
CA THR A 168 -14.27 -8.17 8.06
C THR A 168 -14.09 -9.59 8.60
N SER A 169 -12.90 -9.95 9.10
CA SER A 169 -12.61 -11.28 9.71
C SER A 169 -13.44 -11.58 10.93
N ILE A 170 -13.98 -10.54 11.55
CA ILE A 170 -14.90 -10.67 12.67
C ILE A 170 -16.20 -11.40 12.26
N TRP A 171 -16.69 -11.21 11.03
CA TRP A 171 -17.89 -11.92 10.55
C TRP A 171 -17.55 -13.15 9.70
N PHE A 172 -16.47 -13.09 8.92
CA PHE A 172 -16.12 -14.17 7.99
C PHE A 172 -14.82 -14.86 8.41
N VAL A 173 -14.91 -16.16 8.70
CA VAL A 173 -13.78 -16.95 9.20
C VAL A 173 -12.66 -17.10 8.15
N LYS A 174 -12.98 -17.14 6.84
CA LYS A 174 -12.00 -17.33 5.76
C LYS A 174 -11.93 -16.11 4.83
N ILE A 175 -10.97 -15.21 5.08
CA ILE A 175 -10.83 -13.94 4.33
C ILE A 175 -9.62 -13.86 3.41
N TYR A 176 -8.73 -14.85 3.47
CA TYR A 176 -7.55 -14.89 2.59
C TYR A 176 -7.92 -14.65 1.11
N ASN A 177 -9.03 -15.21 0.63
CA ASN A 177 -9.50 -14.98 -0.75
C ASN A 177 -9.85 -13.51 -1.02
N VAL A 178 -10.43 -12.80 -0.06
CA VAL A 178 -10.84 -11.40 -0.21
C VAL A 178 -9.62 -10.48 -0.24
N THR A 179 -8.58 -10.77 0.56
CA THR A 179 -7.32 -10.02 0.49
C THR A 179 -6.63 -10.19 -0.85
N GLU A 180 -6.68 -11.38 -1.46
CA GLU A 180 -6.13 -11.62 -2.80
C GLU A 180 -6.92 -10.91 -3.90
N VAL A 181 -8.25 -10.80 -3.77
CA VAL A 181 -9.06 -9.97 -4.69
C VAL A 181 -8.61 -8.51 -4.64
N LEU A 182 -8.43 -7.94 -3.45
CA LEU A 182 -7.92 -6.56 -3.36
C LEU A 182 -6.54 -6.43 -3.98
N ARG A 183 -5.61 -7.35 -3.71
CA ARG A 183 -4.28 -7.34 -4.35
C ARG A 183 -4.40 -7.32 -5.86
N GLY A 184 -5.20 -8.23 -6.44
CA GLY A 184 -5.41 -8.30 -7.89
C GLY A 184 -5.97 -7.01 -8.48
N LEU A 185 -6.87 -6.32 -7.76
CA LEU A 185 -7.37 -5.00 -8.17
C LEU A 185 -6.29 -3.92 -8.07
N LEU A 186 -5.46 -3.95 -7.04
CA LEU A 186 -4.35 -3.01 -6.86
C LEU A 186 -3.27 -3.17 -7.95
N GLU A 187 -3.10 -4.37 -8.52
CA GLU A 187 -2.15 -4.61 -9.62
C GLU A 187 -2.43 -3.73 -10.85
N ALA A 188 -3.66 -3.24 -11.00
CA ALA A 188 -3.99 -2.26 -12.04
C ALA A 188 -3.20 -0.94 -11.88
N GLY A 189 -2.68 -0.67 -10.68
CA GLY A 189 -1.89 0.52 -10.36
C GLY A 189 -0.48 0.50 -10.95
N ARG A 190 -0.03 -0.63 -11.51
CA ARG A 190 1.25 -0.76 -12.24
C ARG A 190 1.30 0.11 -13.49
N PHE A 191 0.14 0.41 -14.07
CA PHE A 191 0.01 1.18 -15.30
C PHE A 191 -0.71 2.51 -15.04
N PRO A 192 -0.42 3.56 -15.81
CA PRO A 192 -1.19 4.80 -15.74
C PRO A 192 -2.67 4.53 -15.96
N ILE A 193 -3.56 5.25 -15.27
CA ILE A 193 -5.01 5.07 -15.43
C ILE A 193 -5.47 5.23 -16.90
N ALA A 194 -4.72 6.00 -17.70
CA ALA A 194 -4.95 6.19 -19.13
C ALA A 194 -4.85 4.89 -19.95
N ALA A 195 -4.20 3.83 -19.44
CA ALA A 195 -4.14 2.53 -20.09
C ALA A 195 -5.50 1.81 -20.15
N TYR A 196 -6.43 2.17 -19.26
CA TYR A 196 -7.71 1.48 -19.12
C TYR A 196 -8.83 2.12 -19.94
N PRO A 197 -9.84 1.36 -20.40
CA PRO A 197 -11.07 1.92 -20.95
C PRO A 197 -11.83 2.76 -19.93
N VAL A 198 -12.68 3.69 -20.40
CA VAL A 198 -13.37 4.70 -19.56
C VAL A 198 -14.11 4.07 -18.36
N ALA A 199 -14.80 2.96 -18.56
CA ALA A 199 -15.52 2.27 -17.48
C ALA A 199 -14.57 1.79 -16.36
N TYR A 200 -13.44 1.19 -16.72
CA TYR A 200 -12.43 0.74 -15.77
C TYR A 200 -11.71 1.92 -15.11
N ARG A 201 -11.47 3.02 -15.83
CA ARG A 201 -10.94 4.25 -15.23
C ARG A 201 -11.83 4.76 -14.12
N ALA A 202 -13.14 4.81 -14.36
CA ALA A 202 -14.12 5.23 -13.35
C ALA A 202 -14.12 4.27 -12.16
N PHE A 203 -14.13 2.96 -12.40
CA PHE A 203 -14.07 1.95 -11.34
C PHE A 203 -12.81 2.09 -10.46
N PHE A 204 -11.63 2.17 -11.07
CA PHE A 204 -10.36 2.31 -10.33
C PHE A 204 -10.14 3.70 -9.72
N THR A 205 -10.93 4.69 -10.09
CA THR A 205 -10.88 6.03 -9.48
C THR A 205 -11.86 6.14 -8.31
N PHE A 206 -13.10 5.65 -8.47
CA PHE A 206 -14.18 5.90 -7.52
C PHE A 206 -14.51 4.71 -6.61
N VAL A 207 -14.21 3.47 -7.01
CA VAL A 207 -14.56 2.26 -6.24
C VAL A 207 -13.36 1.70 -5.49
N VAL A 208 -12.21 1.51 -6.13
CA VAL A 208 -10.97 0.93 -5.52
C VAL A 208 -9.87 1.97 -5.23
N PRO A 209 -10.15 3.26 -5.45
CA PRO A 209 -9.19 4.35 -5.67
C PRO A 209 -7.71 4.04 -6.05
N VAL A 210 -7.44 3.07 -6.93
CA VAL A 210 -6.07 2.74 -7.39
C VAL A 210 -5.36 3.92 -8.04
N ALA A 211 -6.08 4.77 -8.78
CA ALA A 211 -5.50 5.94 -9.43
C ALA A 211 -4.85 6.92 -8.44
N PHE A 212 -5.39 7.03 -7.22
CA PHE A 212 -4.87 7.89 -6.16
C PHE A 212 -3.57 7.35 -5.53
N LEU A 213 -3.30 6.06 -5.70
CA LEU A 213 -2.11 5.42 -5.16
C LEU A 213 -0.87 5.76 -6.01
N THR A 214 -0.98 5.70 -7.34
CA THR A 214 0.19 5.75 -8.22
C THR A 214 0.11 6.85 -9.28
N THR A 215 -1.04 7.02 -9.93
CA THR A 215 -1.21 7.99 -11.02
C THR A 215 -1.20 9.43 -10.49
N VAL A 216 -1.91 9.72 -9.40
CA VAL A 216 -1.96 11.08 -8.83
C VAL A 216 -0.58 11.57 -8.35
N PRO A 217 0.20 10.80 -7.56
CA PRO A 217 1.56 11.22 -7.21
C PRO A 217 2.46 11.40 -8.44
N ALA A 218 2.37 10.53 -9.44
CA ALA A 218 3.13 10.69 -10.69
C ALA A 218 2.74 11.97 -11.45
N GLN A 219 1.44 12.26 -11.57
CA GLN A 219 0.97 13.50 -12.21
C GLN A 219 1.44 14.75 -11.46
N THR A 220 1.53 14.70 -10.14
CA THR A 220 2.09 15.82 -9.36
C THR A 220 3.59 16.01 -9.60
N MET A 221 4.37 14.93 -9.76
CA MET A 221 5.79 15.02 -10.15
C MET A 221 5.96 15.64 -11.54
N LEU A 222 5.07 15.30 -12.47
CA LEU A 222 5.13 15.76 -13.85
C LEU A 222 4.58 17.20 -14.02
N ASN A 223 4.10 17.83 -12.94
CA ASN A 223 3.35 19.10 -12.98
C ASN A 223 2.11 19.06 -13.91
N GLN A 224 1.55 17.86 -14.13
CA GLN A 224 0.36 17.63 -14.95
C GLN A 224 -0.93 17.50 -14.11
N GLY A 225 -0.78 17.36 -12.78
CA GLY A 225 -1.89 17.25 -11.84
C GLY A 225 -2.39 18.62 -11.37
N GLY A 226 -3.67 18.92 -11.60
CA GLY A 226 -4.31 20.09 -10.99
C GLY A 226 -4.37 19.97 -9.46
N ARG A 227 -4.32 21.11 -8.74
CA ARG A 227 -4.47 21.16 -7.27
C ARG A 227 -5.71 20.43 -6.75
N GLY A 228 -6.75 20.32 -7.58
CA GLY A 228 -7.96 19.54 -7.28
C GLY A 228 -7.69 18.05 -7.01
N TRP A 229 -6.76 17.42 -7.72
CA TRP A 229 -6.43 16.00 -7.50
C TRP A 229 -5.70 15.76 -6.18
N LEU A 230 -4.86 16.71 -5.75
CA LEU A 230 -4.21 16.67 -4.44
C LEU A 230 -5.22 16.85 -3.31
N LEU A 231 -6.18 17.76 -3.46
CA LEU A 231 -7.27 17.92 -2.49
C LEU A 231 -8.18 16.70 -2.47
N ALA A 232 -8.47 16.11 -3.62
CA ALA A 232 -9.26 14.88 -3.71
C ALA A 232 -8.55 13.69 -3.04
N SER A 233 -7.23 13.54 -3.22
CA SER A 233 -6.46 12.48 -2.55
C SER A 233 -6.43 12.69 -1.03
N ALA A 234 -6.27 13.94 -0.57
CA ALA A 234 -6.34 14.28 0.85
C ALA A 234 -7.72 13.97 1.45
N LEU A 235 -8.80 14.41 0.79
CA LEU A 235 -10.18 14.18 1.21
C LEU A 235 -10.48 12.68 1.27
N LEU A 236 -10.12 11.95 0.22
CA LEU A 236 -10.33 10.51 0.13
C LEU A 236 -9.60 9.78 1.26
N ALA A 237 -8.32 10.08 1.48
CA ALA A 237 -7.54 9.48 2.55
C ALA A 237 -8.16 9.78 3.93
N ALA A 238 -8.58 11.02 4.17
CA ALA A 238 -9.23 11.41 5.42
C ALA A 238 -10.57 10.69 5.63
N VAL A 239 -11.43 10.66 4.62
CA VAL A 239 -12.72 9.97 4.67
C VAL A 239 -12.53 8.48 4.92
N LEU A 240 -11.67 7.82 4.15
CA LEU A 240 -11.42 6.38 4.31
C LEU A 240 -10.81 6.05 5.67
N MET A 241 -9.93 6.91 6.21
CA MET A 241 -9.37 6.70 7.55
C MET A 241 -10.45 6.78 8.64
N VAL A 242 -11.36 7.76 8.53
CA VAL A 242 -12.51 7.88 9.43
C VAL A 242 -13.44 6.67 9.28
N VAL A 243 -13.77 6.28 8.05
CA VAL A 243 -14.61 5.11 7.77
C VAL A 243 -13.96 3.85 8.33
N ALA A 244 -12.67 3.62 8.12
CA ALA A 244 -11.94 2.47 8.66
C ALA A 244 -11.99 2.42 10.19
N ASN A 245 -11.82 3.56 10.87
CA ASN A 245 -11.93 3.63 12.33
C ASN A 245 -13.35 3.30 12.83
N ARG A 246 -14.38 3.86 12.17
CA ARG A 246 -15.78 3.61 12.54
C ARG A 246 -16.20 2.19 12.23
N PHE A 247 -15.77 1.66 11.09
CA PHE A 247 -15.99 0.30 10.66
C PHE A 247 -15.40 -0.70 11.66
N TRP A 248 -14.18 -0.47 12.14
CA TRP A 248 -13.57 -1.30 13.18
C TRP A 248 -14.35 -1.30 14.48
N ARG A 249 -14.76 -0.11 14.97
CA ARG A 249 -15.59 -0.02 16.19
C ARG A 249 -16.95 -0.69 16.02
N PHE A 250 -17.51 -0.64 14.82
CA PHE A 250 -18.75 -1.33 14.49
C PHE A 250 -18.53 -2.85 14.46
N ALA A 251 -17.47 -3.32 13.80
CA ALA A 251 -17.13 -4.73 13.70
C ALA A 251 -16.93 -5.37 15.07
N LEU A 252 -16.23 -4.68 15.98
CA LEU A 252 -16.01 -5.16 17.35
C LEU A 252 -17.30 -5.43 18.14
N ARG A 253 -18.46 -4.88 17.76
CA ARG A 253 -19.74 -5.18 18.42
C ARG A 253 -20.26 -6.59 18.12
N PHE A 254 -19.77 -7.20 17.04
CA PHE A 254 -20.14 -8.54 16.60
C PHE A 254 -19.04 -9.56 16.89
N TYR A 255 -17.94 -9.12 17.51
CA TYR A 255 -16.86 -10.02 17.84
C TYR A 255 -17.26 -10.93 19.01
N THR A 256 -17.30 -12.23 18.74
CA THR A 256 -17.49 -13.30 19.71
C THR A 256 -16.18 -14.07 19.84
N SER A 257 -15.68 -14.23 21.07
CA SER A 257 -14.46 -15.01 21.30
C SER A 257 -14.67 -16.46 20.89
N ALA A 258 -13.68 -17.07 20.26
CA ALA A 258 -13.70 -18.49 19.89
C ALA A 258 -13.62 -19.43 21.12
N SER A 259 -13.43 -18.86 22.31
CA SER A 259 -13.40 -19.56 23.61
C SER A 259 -14.76 -19.43 24.31
N SER A 260 -15.79 -20.14 23.83
CA SER A 260 -17.04 -20.43 24.57
C SER A 260 -17.69 -21.69 24.02
#